data_AF-A0A7C7VQG2-F1
#
_entry.id   AF-A0A7C7VQG2-F1
#
_cell.length_a   1.000
_cell.length_b   1.000
_cell.length_c   1.000
_cell.angle_alpha   90.00
_cell.angle_beta   90.00
_cell.angle_gamma   90.00
#
_symmetry.space_group_name_H-M   'P 1'
#
loop_
_entity.id
_entity.type
_entity.pdbx_description
1 polymer ?
#
loop_
_entity_poly.entity_id
_entity_poly.type
_entity_poly.pdbx_seq_one_letter_code
_entity_poly.pdbx_strand_id
1 'polypeptide(L)'
;LGEHSYEVLGDYVAGPSHVMPTGGSARFASPLNVWDFVKIVSLVALDPITASDLAPTAVTLADAEGLDAHAAAARARIDNTDLVDASST
;
A
#
# COMPACT_ATOMS: atom_id res chain seq x y z
N LEU A 1 3.92 3.03 34.60
CA LEU A 1 4.57 4.33 34.88
C LEU A 1 4.30 4.68 36.33
N GLY A 2 5.33 4.98 37.12
CA GLY A 2 5.17 5.18 38.57
C GLY A 2 4.98 3.86 39.34
N GLU A 3 5.12 3.94 40.67
CA GLU A 3 5.26 2.77 41.57
C GLU A 3 3.97 1.96 41.71
N HIS A 4 2.82 2.53 41.40
CA HIS A 4 1.52 1.85 41.48
C HIS A 4 1.14 1.10 40.20
N SER A 5 1.92 1.22 39.11
CA SER A 5 1.69 0.51 37.84
C SER A 5 2.59 -0.72 37.74
N TYR A 6 2.44 -1.67 38.65
CA TYR A 6 3.18 -2.93 38.61
C TYR A 6 2.63 -3.84 37.50
N GLU A 7 3.50 -4.68 36.95
CA GLU A 7 3.28 -5.42 35.69
C GLU A 7 2.06 -6.36 35.73
N VAL A 8 1.78 -6.99 36.88
CA VAL A 8 0.61 -7.85 37.10
C VAL A 8 -0.72 -7.16 36.73
N LEU A 9 -0.84 -5.84 36.88
CA LEU A 9 -2.05 -5.15 36.44
C LEU A 9 -2.20 -5.18 34.91
N GLY A 10 -1.10 -5.04 34.17
CA GLY A 10 -1.04 -5.20 32.72
C GLY A 10 -1.37 -6.62 32.25
N ASP A 11 -0.97 -7.61 33.03
CA ASP A 11 -1.22 -9.01 32.72
C ASP A 11 -2.69 -9.43 32.83
N TYR A 12 -3.50 -8.68 33.58
CA TYR A 12 -4.86 -9.12 33.89
C TYR A 12 -5.95 -8.09 33.62
N VAL A 13 -5.80 -6.84 34.06
CA VAL A 13 -6.95 -5.93 34.22
C VAL A 13 -6.76 -4.52 33.67
N ALA A 14 -5.53 -4.10 33.36
CA ALA A 14 -5.27 -2.74 32.90
C ALA A 14 -5.80 -2.48 31.48
N GLY A 15 -6.01 -3.52 30.67
CA GLY A 15 -6.61 -3.45 29.34
C GLY A 15 -5.70 -3.81 28.16
N PRO A 16 -4.42 -3.38 28.12
CA PRO A 16 -3.50 -3.79 27.05
C PRO A 16 -3.32 -5.31 27.00
N SER A 17 -3.05 -5.84 25.81
CA SER A 17 -2.71 -7.26 25.66
C SER A 17 -1.37 -7.56 26.30
N HIS A 18 -1.32 -8.61 27.12
CA HIS A 18 -0.06 -9.16 27.65
C HIS A 18 0.63 -10.15 26.71
N VAL A 19 0.08 -10.37 25.51
CA VAL A 19 0.75 -11.15 24.46
C VAL A 19 1.79 -10.25 23.80
N MET A 20 2.99 -10.27 24.38
CA MET A 20 4.08 -9.35 24.07
C MET A 20 5.18 -10.02 23.23
N PRO A 21 5.87 -9.26 22.36
CA PRO A 21 7.05 -9.75 21.65
C PRO A 21 8.22 -10.04 22.60
N THR A 22 8.84 -11.21 22.46
CA THR A 22 9.98 -11.67 23.29
C THR A 22 11.24 -11.93 22.44
N GLY A 23 12.36 -12.29 23.07
CA GLY A 23 13.60 -12.59 22.34
C GLY A 23 14.20 -11.42 21.56
N GLY A 24 13.95 -10.18 22.01
CA GLY A 24 14.41 -8.95 21.35
C GLY A 24 13.53 -8.47 20.18
N SER A 25 12.45 -9.18 19.86
CA SER A 25 11.54 -8.80 18.76
C SER A 25 10.75 -7.51 19.03
N ALA A 26 10.69 -7.03 20.27
CA ALA A 26 10.11 -5.73 20.62
C ALA A 26 10.76 -4.52 19.89
N ARG A 27 11.93 -4.72 19.25
CA ARG A 27 12.57 -3.71 18.39
C ARG A 27 11.82 -3.44 17.07
N PHE A 28 10.98 -4.37 16.63
CA PHE A 28 10.29 -4.30 15.34
C PHE A 28 8.85 -4.86 15.34
N ALA A 29 8.43 -5.55 16.41
CA ALA A 29 7.10 -6.09 16.57
C ALA A 29 6.33 -5.37 17.70
N SER A 30 5.01 -5.32 17.54
CA SER A 30 4.08 -4.76 18.53
C SER A 30 3.43 -5.86 19.37
N PRO A 31 2.87 -5.53 20.54
CA PRO A 31 1.95 -6.43 21.25
C PRO A 31 0.72 -6.78 20.40
N LEU A 32 0.12 -7.93 20.67
CA LEU A 32 -1.11 -8.35 20.00
C LEU A 32 -2.21 -7.29 20.16
N ASN A 33 -2.82 -6.89 19.06
CA ASN A 33 -3.85 -5.88 19.00
C ASN A 33 -4.91 -6.23 17.93
N VAL A 34 -5.96 -5.42 17.82
CA VAL A 34 -7.07 -5.68 16.89
C VAL A 34 -6.64 -5.75 15.42
N TRP A 35 -5.59 -5.03 15.01
CA TRP A 35 -5.12 -5.06 13.64
C TRP A 35 -4.51 -6.39 13.23
N ASP A 36 -4.02 -7.19 14.18
CA ASP A 36 -3.50 -8.54 13.89
C ASP A 36 -4.59 -9.49 13.38
N PHE A 37 -5.87 -9.12 13.58
CA PHE A 37 -7.04 -9.87 13.10
C PHE A 37 -7.72 -9.21 11.90
N VAL A 38 -7.18 -8.11 11.38
CA VAL A 38 -7.75 -7.36 10.25
C VAL A 38 -6.82 -7.44 9.05
N LYS A 39 -7.38 -7.75 7.88
CA LYS A 39 -6.66 -7.59 6.61
C LYS A 39 -7.03 -6.25 5.97
N ILE A 40 -6.05 -5.36 5.84
CA ILE A 40 -6.19 -4.11 5.08
C ILE A 40 -5.98 -4.41 3.60
N VAL A 41 -6.93 -4.03 2.75
CA VAL A 41 -6.89 -4.22 1.30
C VAL A 41 -6.97 -2.87 0.60
N SER A 42 -5.98 -2.55 -0.22
CA SER A 42 -5.98 -1.34 -1.06
C SER A 42 -6.79 -1.59 -2.33
N LEU A 43 -7.73 -0.69 -2.61
CA LEU A 43 -8.53 -0.68 -3.84
C LEU A 43 -8.17 0.55 -4.65
N VAL A 44 -7.93 0.37 -5.95
CA VAL A 44 -7.66 1.45 -6.89
C VAL A 44 -8.61 1.30 -8.07
N ALA A 45 -9.42 2.33 -8.30
CA ALA A 45 -10.34 2.41 -9.44
C ALA A 45 -10.04 3.72 -10.18
N LEU A 46 -9.56 3.59 -11.41
CA LEU A 46 -9.24 4.72 -12.28
C LEU A 46 -10.29 4.80 -13.38
N ASP A 47 -10.73 6.00 -13.70
CA ASP A 47 -11.48 6.23 -14.93
C ASP A 47 -10.55 6.14 -16.15
N PRO A 48 -11.10 5.98 -17.36
CA PRO A 48 -10.29 5.80 -18.57
C PRO A 48 -9.32 6.95 -18.86
N ILE A 49 -9.69 8.20 -18.55
CA ILE A 49 -8.86 9.38 -18.83
C ILE A 49 -7.65 9.33 -17.89
N THR A 50 -7.90 9.21 -16.58
CA THR A 50 -6.81 9.13 -15.59
C THR A 50 -5.89 7.92 -15.85
N ALA A 51 -6.45 6.77 -16.26
CA ALA A 51 -5.66 5.58 -16.59
C ALA A 51 -4.76 5.81 -17.82
N SER A 52 -5.28 6.48 -18.85
CA SER A 52 -4.52 6.85 -20.04
C SER A 52 -3.40 7.85 -19.70
N ASP A 53 -3.68 8.87 -18.88
CA ASP A 53 -2.71 9.89 -18.48
C ASP A 53 -1.53 9.31 -17.68
N LEU A 54 -1.78 8.29 -16.86
CA LEU A 54 -0.74 7.62 -16.07
C LEU A 54 0.06 6.59 -16.87
N ALA A 55 -0.51 6.03 -17.95
CA ALA A 55 0.10 4.95 -18.71
C ALA A 55 1.50 5.30 -19.29
N PRO A 56 1.78 6.49 -19.84
CA PRO A 56 3.13 6.85 -20.31
C PRO A 56 4.21 6.78 -19.22
N THR A 57 3.85 7.18 -17.99
CA THR A 57 4.77 7.09 -16.84
C THR A 57 5.03 5.63 -16.48
N ALA A 58 3.98 4.80 -16.46
CA ALA A 58 4.11 3.37 -16.20
C ALA A 58 4.95 2.66 -17.26
N VAL A 59 4.81 3.04 -18.54
CA VAL A 59 5.65 2.52 -19.64
C VAL A 59 7.12 2.86 -19.40
N THR A 60 7.41 4.12 -19.09
CA THR A 60 8.80 4.58 -18.87
C THR A 60 9.47 3.80 -17.75
N LEU A 61 8.77 3.58 -16.63
CA LEU A 61 9.29 2.78 -15.51
C LEU A 61 9.45 1.31 -15.89
N ALA A 62 8.44 0.72 -16.54
CA ALA A 62 8.49 -0.69 -16.92
C ALA A 62 9.60 -0.99 -17.95
N ASP A 63 9.87 -0.08 -18.89
CA ASP A 63 10.99 -0.18 -19.83
C ASP A 63 12.34 -0.11 -19.11
N ALA A 64 12.48 0.83 -18.15
CA ALA A 64 13.70 0.98 -17.37
C ALA A 64 13.99 -0.26 -16.49
N GLU A 65 12.94 -0.95 -16.05
CA GLU A 65 13.02 -2.19 -15.27
C GLU A 65 13.13 -3.46 -16.12
N GLY A 66 13.02 -3.37 -17.47
CA GLY A 66 13.05 -4.52 -18.38
C GLY A 66 11.80 -5.40 -18.30
N LEU A 67 10.66 -4.85 -17.89
CA LEU A 67 9.38 -5.55 -17.73
C LEU A 67 8.49 -5.37 -18.97
N ASP A 68 8.90 -5.95 -20.09
CA ASP A 68 8.27 -5.76 -21.42
C ASP A 68 6.75 -5.99 -21.44
N ALA A 69 6.26 -7.01 -20.72
CA ALA A 69 4.83 -7.31 -20.64
C ALA A 69 4.03 -6.23 -19.91
N HIS A 70 4.60 -5.61 -18.87
CA HIS A 70 3.97 -4.51 -18.15
C HIS A 70 3.92 -3.25 -19.03
N ALA A 71 5.04 -2.94 -19.70
CA ALA A 71 5.11 -1.83 -20.64
C ALA A 71 4.11 -2.01 -21.80
N ALA A 72 4.03 -3.21 -22.38
CA ALA A 72 3.06 -3.52 -23.44
C ALA A 72 1.60 -3.36 -22.96
N ALA A 73 1.28 -3.82 -21.75
CA ALA A 73 -0.07 -3.68 -21.20
C ALA A 73 -0.47 -2.21 -20.99
N ALA A 74 0.46 -1.36 -20.55
CA ALA A 74 0.23 0.07 -20.40
C ALA A 74 0.12 0.78 -21.76
N ARG A 75 1.06 0.53 -22.70
CA ARG A 75 1.01 1.09 -24.06
C ARG A 75 -0.30 0.79 -24.80
N ALA A 76 -0.84 -0.42 -24.64
CA ALA A 76 -2.09 -0.83 -25.27
C ALA A 76 -3.33 -0.04 -24.82
N ARG A 77 -3.21 0.78 -23.76
CA ARG A 77 -4.31 1.53 -23.14
C ARG A 77 -4.06 3.04 -23.13
N ILE A 78 -3.02 3.51 -23.81
CA ILE A 78 -2.82 4.93 -24.08
C ILE A 78 -3.85 5.30 -25.15
N ASP A 79 -4.82 6.13 -24.77
CA ASP A 79 -5.82 6.66 -25.68
C ASP A 79 -5.18 7.82 -26.45
N ASN A 80 -5.13 7.72 -27.78
CA ASN A 80 -4.45 8.68 -28.64
C ASN A 80 -5.37 9.85 -29.04
N THR A 81 -6.32 10.19 -28.17
CA THR A 81 -7.45 11.07 -28.48
C THR A 81 -7.02 12.53 -28.68
N ASP A 82 -5.80 12.90 -28.28
CA ASP A 82 -5.19 14.20 -28.55
C ASP A 82 -4.62 14.36 -29.97
N LEU A 83 -4.58 13.29 -30.79
CA LEU A 83 -4.15 13.38 -32.20
C LEU A 83 -5.29 13.67 -33.17
N VAL A 84 -6.55 13.56 -32.75
CA VAL A 84 -7.71 13.68 -33.66
C VAL A 84 -8.20 15.13 -33.79
N ASP A 85 -8.00 15.99 -32.78
CA ASP A 85 -8.48 17.39 -32.79
C ASP A 85 -7.48 18.38 -33.42
N ALA A 86 -6.19 18.01 -33.54
CA ALA A 86 -5.16 18.85 -34.15
C ALA A 86 -5.14 18.81 -35.70
N SER A 87 -5.98 17.98 -36.33
CA SER A 87 -6.08 17.87 -37.80
C SER A 87 -7.33 18.53 -38.40
N SER A 88 -8.14 19.20 -37.56
CA SER A 88 -9.44 19.79 -37.92
C SER A 88 -9.47 21.33 -37.97
N THR A 89 -8.32 22.01 -38.00
CA THR A 89 -8.24 23.48 -38.22
C THR A 89 -7.29 23.85 -39.35
#